data_AF-A0A1E4GIC4-F1
#
_entry.id   AF-A0A1E4GIC4-F1
#
_cell.length_a   1.000
_cell.length_b   1.000
_cell.length_c   1.000
_cell.angle_alpha   90.00
_cell.angle_beta   90.00
_cell.angle_gamma   90.00
#
_symmetry.space_group_name_H-M   'P 1'
#
loop_
_entity.id
_entity.type
_entity.pdbx_description
1 polymer ?
#
loop_
_entity_poly.entity_id
_entity_poly.type
_entity_poly.pdbx_seq_one_letter_code
_entity_poly.pdbx_strand_id
1 'polypeptide(L)'
;MAGKTDPKAPDVAVVDTLVDETGAPIVVPEGSPLRTTDAPEESVGATSPAGWWFYGVLALAIVIALLLVLQMLNGAPGTATQPNSPTAQPLTAPQ
;
A
#
# COMPACT_ATOMS: atom_id res chain seq x y z
N MET A 1 45.15 34.72 -15.28
CA MET A 1 44.09 35.32 -14.44
C MET A 1 42.89 34.37 -14.45
N ALA A 2 42.83 33.41 -13.53
CA ALA A 2 41.70 32.48 -13.44
C ALA A 2 40.65 33.06 -12.48
N GLY A 3 39.48 33.43 -13.01
CA GLY A 3 38.37 33.95 -12.23
C GLY A 3 37.78 32.85 -11.34
N LYS A 4 37.79 33.06 -10.02
CA LYS A 4 37.02 32.26 -9.08
C LYS A 4 35.55 32.51 -9.36
N THR A 5 34.82 31.48 -9.77
CA THR A 5 33.35 31.51 -9.78
C THR A 5 32.86 31.47 -8.34
N ASP A 6 32.24 32.55 -7.89
CA ASP A 6 31.55 32.59 -6.60
C ASP A 6 30.44 31.53 -6.56
N PRO A 7 30.31 30.75 -5.48
CA PRO A 7 29.21 29.82 -5.34
C PRO A 7 27.89 30.59 -5.25
N LYS A 8 26.98 30.33 -6.18
CA LYS A 8 25.63 30.91 -6.19
C LYS A 8 24.97 30.61 -4.85
N ALA A 9 24.57 31.67 -4.13
CA ALA A 9 23.86 31.54 -2.87
C ALA A 9 22.59 30.69 -3.06
N PRO A 10 22.27 29.77 -2.14
CA PRO A 10 21.10 28.91 -2.24
C PRO A 10 19.84 29.78 -2.26
N ASP A 11 18.94 29.46 -3.18
CA ASP A 11 17.60 30.06 -3.22
C ASP A 11 16.78 29.45 -2.08
N VAL A 12 16.65 30.19 -0.98
CA VAL A 12 16.00 29.74 0.25
C VAL A 12 14.68 30.47 0.42
N ALA A 13 13.63 29.72 0.80
CA ALA A 13 12.36 30.32 1.16
C ALA A 13 12.52 31.10 2.48
N VAL A 14 12.22 32.40 2.45
CA VAL A 14 12.16 33.25 3.66
C VAL A 14 10.76 33.08 4.26
N VAL A 15 10.69 32.46 5.44
CA VAL A 15 9.43 32.20 6.15
C VAL A 15 9.51 32.78 7.56
N ASP A 16 8.44 33.47 7.97
CA ASP A 16 8.36 34.19 9.25
C ASP A 16 8.18 33.26 10.46
N THR A 17 7.62 32.07 10.27
CA THR A 17 7.34 31.12 11.35
C THR A 17 7.38 29.68 10.84
N LEU A 18 8.06 28.81 11.58
CA LEU A 18 8.06 27.36 11.36
C LEU A 18 7.13 26.71 12.37
N VAL A 19 6.26 25.82 11.89
CA VAL A 19 5.24 25.14 12.69
C VAL A 19 5.27 23.65 12.36
N ASP A 20 5.12 22.79 13.37
CA ASP A 20 5.08 21.33 13.22
C ASP A 20 3.69 20.79 12.85
N GLU A 21 3.57 19.47 12.66
CA GLU A 21 2.32 18.77 12.35
C GLU A 21 1.24 18.87 13.43
N THR A 22 1.59 19.32 14.63
CA THR A 22 0.68 19.51 15.77
C THR A 22 0.31 20.98 15.98
N GLY A 23 0.88 21.90 15.19
CA GLY A 23 0.65 23.35 15.32
C GLY A 23 1.60 24.04 16.30
N ALA A 24 2.65 23.36 16.79
CA ALA A 24 3.61 23.95 17.71
C ALA A 24 4.72 24.71 16.97
N PRO A 25 5.18 25.87 17.50
CA PRO A 25 6.24 26.65 16.89
C PRO A 25 7.60 25.95 17.04
N ILE A 26 8.33 25.83 15.93
CA ILE A 26 9.68 25.26 15.91
C ILE A 26 10.71 26.41 15.88
N VAL A 27 11.62 26.43 16.86
CA VAL A 27 12.75 27.37 16.88
C VAL A 27 13.95 26.67 16.25
N VAL A 28 14.42 27.20 15.12
CA VAL A 28 15.55 26.63 14.38
C VAL A 28 16.70 27.65 14.37
N PRO A 29 17.95 27.26 14.68
CA PRO A 29 19.10 28.16 14.64
C PRO A 29 19.27 28.84 13.26
N GLU A 30 19.63 30.13 13.28
CA GLU A 30 19.85 30.90 12.04
C GLU A 30 20.92 30.26 11.15
N GLY A 31 20.62 30.16 9.85
CA GLY A 31 21.51 29.57 8.85
C GLY A 31 21.64 28.05 8.89
N SER A 32 20.86 27.35 9.73
CA SER A 32 20.85 25.89 9.72
C SER A 32 20.05 25.35 8.53
N PRO A 33 20.53 24.29 7.86
CA PRO A 33 19.79 23.64 6.81
C PRO A 33 18.66 22.81 7.41
N LEU A 34 17.41 23.10 7.03
CA LEU A 34 16.30 22.18 7.28
C LEU A 34 16.54 20.90 6.49
N ARG A 35 16.55 19.76 7.18
CA ARG A 35 16.66 18.43 6.56
C ARG A 35 15.31 17.75 6.63
N THR A 36 14.92 17.08 5.54
CA THR A 36 13.83 16.11 5.58
C THR A 36 14.18 15.08 6.65
N THR A 37 13.20 14.72 7.49
CA THR A 37 13.40 13.71 8.55
C THR A 37 13.93 12.41 7.93
N ASP A 38 14.81 11.70 8.62
CA ASP A 38 15.49 10.50 8.07
C ASP A 38 14.63 9.22 8.09
N ALA A 39 13.36 9.33 8.53
CA ALA A 39 12.47 8.18 8.77
C ALA A 39 11.14 8.10 7.95
N PRO A 40 10.87 8.87 6.87
CA PRO A 40 9.65 8.67 6.10
C PRO A 40 9.68 7.32 5.38
N GLU A 41 10.85 6.84 4.95
CA GLU A 41 11.00 5.58 4.25
C GLU A 41 10.61 4.36 5.10
N GLU A 42 10.87 4.39 6.41
CA GLU A 42 10.53 3.28 7.31
C GLU A 42 9.00 3.15 7.49
N SER A 43 8.32 4.29 7.69
CA SER A 43 6.86 4.34 7.83
C SER A 43 6.13 4.09 6.50
N VAL A 44 6.66 4.63 5.40
CA VAL A 44 6.11 4.43 4.05
C VAL A 44 6.38 3.02 3.55
N GLY A 45 7.54 2.45 3.84
CA GLY A 45 7.91 1.09 3.43
C GLY A 45 6.97 0.04 4.01
N ALA A 46 6.65 0.14 5.30
CA ALA A 46 5.75 -0.79 6.00
C ALA A 46 4.29 -0.70 5.54
N THR A 47 3.81 0.50 5.16
CA THR A 47 2.44 0.73 4.69
C THR A 47 2.30 0.71 3.16
N SER A 48 3.42 0.56 2.44
CA SER A 48 3.42 0.55 0.98
C SER A 48 2.62 -0.65 0.45
N PRO A 49 1.93 -0.48 -0.69
CA PRO A 49 1.28 -1.59 -1.39
C PRO A 49 2.20 -2.79 -1.60
N ALA A 50 3.48 -2.54 -1.92
CA ALA A 50 4.46 -3.60 -2.14
C ALA A 50 4.70 -4.45 -0.87
N GLY A 51 4.66 -3.85 0.32
CA GLY A 51 4.90 -4.55 1.59
C GLY A 51 3.78 -5.52 1.96
N TRP A 52 2.52 -5.08 1.91
CA TRP A 52 1.40 -5.94 2.32
C TRP A 52 0.90 -6.88 1.22
N TRP A 53 1.14 -6.56 -0.06
CA TRP A 53 0.63 -7.35 -1.19
C TRP A 53 1.17 -8.78 -1.20
N PHE A 54 2.45 -8.99 -0.89
CA PHE A 54 3.01 -10.33 -0.82
C PHE A 54 2.29 -11.20 0.23
N TYR A 55 2.12 -10.67 1.43
CA TYR A 55 1.40 -11.36 2.50
C TYR A 55 -0.07 -11.57 2.15
N GLY A 56 -0.72 -10.59 1.51
CA GLY A 56 -2.11 -10.70 1.04
C GLY A 56 -2.29 -11.81 -0.01
N VAL A 57 -1.41 -11.87 -1.02
CA VAL A 57 -1.45 -12.91 -2.05
C VAL A 57 -1.15 -14.29 -1.46
N LEU A 58 -0.19 -14.39 -0.54
CA LEU A 58 0.13 -15.64 0.15
C LEU A 58 -1.06 -16.14 0.98
N ALA A 59 -1.69 -15.25 1.75
CA ALA A 59 -2.88 -15.58 2.53
C ALA A 59 -4.05 -16.04 1.63
N LEU A 60 -4.28 -15.33 0.52
CA LEU A 60 -5.31 -15.70 -0.46
C LEU A 60 -5.04 -17.08 -1.07
N ALA A 61 -3.79 -17.38 -1.43
CA ALA A 61 -3.42 -18.69 -1.97
C ALA A 61 -3.73 -19.83 -0.98
N ILE A 62 -3.49 -19.61 0.33
CA ILE A 62 -3.83 -20.58 1.38
C ILE A 62 -5.35 -20.81 1.45
N VAL A 63 -6.15 -19.73 1.46
CA VAL A 63 -7.62 -19.85 1.49
C VAL A 63 -8.14 -20.62 0.27
N ILE A 64 -7.65 -20.30 -0.92
CA ILE A 64 -8.00 -21.01 -2.16
C ILE A 64 -7.65 -22.50 -2.04
N ALA A 65 -6.45 -22.83 -1.57
CA ALA A 65 -6.01 -24.21 -1.41
C ALA A 65 -6.91 -24.99 -0.43
N LEU A 66 -7.24 -24.39 0.72
CA LEU A 66 -8.16 -25.00 1.69
C LEU A 66 -9.55 -25.23 1.09
N LEU A 67 -10.10 -24.23 0.41
CA LEU A 67 -11.40 -24.36 -0.26
C LEU A 67 -11.37 -25.43 -1.35
N LEU A 68 -10.29 -25.53 -2.12
CA LEU A 68 -10.14 -26.56 -3.16
C LEU A 68 -10.07 -27.97 -2.54
N VAL A 69 -9.31 -28.16 -1.45
CA VAL A 69 -9.28 -29.45 -0.74
C VAL A 69 -10.68 -29.82 -0.26
N LEU A 70 -11.40 -28.88 0.35
CA LEU A 70 -12.78 -29.11 0.80
C LEU A 70 -13.72 -29.42 -0.38
N GLN A 71 -13.55 -28.75 -1.52
CA GLN A 71 -14.31 -29.03 -2.75
C GLN A 71 -13.97 -30.39 -3.36
N MET A 72 -12.72 -30.85 -3.28
CA MET A 72 -12.34 -32.19 -3.75
C MET A 72 -12.99 -33.29 -2.90
N LEU A 73 -13.18 -33.06 -1.60
CA LEU A 73 -13.79 -34.03 -0.69
C LEU A 73 -15.32 -34.05 -0.78
N ASN A 74 -15.95 -32.88 -0.91
CA ASN A 74 -17.42 -32.74 -0.86
C ASN A 74 -18.07 -32.57 -2.25
N GLY A 75 -17.28 -32.45 -3.31
CA GLY A 75 -17.73 -32.05 -4.64
C GLY A 75 -18.16 -30.57 -4.71
N ALA A 76 -18.53 -30.11 -5.92
CA ALA A 76 -19.04 -28.76 -6.17
C ALA A 76 -20.50 -28.80 -6.71
N PRO A 77 -21.47 -29.27 -5.91
CA PRO A 77 -22.85 -29.51 -6.37
C PRO A 77 -23.59 -28.23 -6.82
N GLY A 78 -23.13 -27.05 -6.42
CA GLY A 78 -23.75 -25.77 -6.79
C GLY A 78 -23.25 -25.14 -8.09
N THR A 79 -22.21 -25.70 -8.73
CA THR A 79 -21.65 -25.16 -9.98
C THR A 79 -22.00 -25.97 -11.21
N ALA A 80 -22.75 -27.07 -11.05
CA ALA A 80 -23.24 -27.85 -12.18
C ALA A 80 -24.34 -27.08 -12.91
N THR A 81 -24.19 -26.88 -14.22
CA THR A 81 -25.25 -26.34 -15.09
C THR A 81 -26.36 -27.37 -15.25
N GLN A 82 -27.61 -26.92 -15.26
CA GLN A 82 -28.72 -27.81 -15.59
C GLN A 82 -28.57 -28.32 -17.04
N PRO A 83 -28.93 -29.59 -17.33
CA PRO A 83 -28.99 -30.09 -18.70
C PRO A 83 -29.88 -29.17 -19.55
N ASN A 84 -29.34 -28.67 -20.66
CA ASN A 84 -30.00 -27.74 -21.59
C ASN A 84 -30.26 -26.31 -21.07
N SER A 85 -29.61 -25.86 -19.99
CA SER A 85 -29.64 -24.46 -19.54
C SER A 85 -28.25 -23.95 -19.14
N PRO A 86 -27.87 -22.71 -19.47
CA PRO A 86 -26.63 -22.11 -18.99
C PRO A 86 -26.70 -21.70 -17.49
N THR A 87 -27.82 -21.97 -16.80
CA THR A 87 -27.98 -21.63 -15.39
C THR A 87 -27.46 -22.75 -14.47
N ALA A 88 -26.60 -22.38 -13.54
CA ALA A 88 -26.24 -23.22 -12.39
C ALA A 88 -27.25 -22.95 -11.27
N GLN A 89 -28.14 -23.92 -11.02
CA GLN A 89 -29.10 -23.90 -9.92
C GLN A 89 -29.23 -25.31 -9.33
N PRO A 90 -29.47 -25.46 -8.01
CA PRO A 90 -29.79 -26.75 -7.43
C PRO A 90 -30.98 -27.41 -8.14
N LEU A 91 -30.88 -28.70 -8.47
CA LEU A 91 -32.00 -29.45 -9.01
C LEU A 91 -33.08 -29.59 -7.92
N THR A 92 -34.15 -28.82 -8.01
CA THR A 92 -35.34 -29.02 -7.18
C THR A 92 -36.07 -30.26 -7.69
N ALA A 93 -36.38 -31.22 -6.81
CA ALA A 93 -37.15 -32.40 -7.16
C ALA A 93 -38.53 -31.99 -7.72
N PRO A 94 -39.06 -32.70 -8.75
CA PRO A 94 -40.44 -32.51 -9.18
C PRO A 94 -41.37 -32.83 -8.00
N GLN A 95 -42.30 -31.91 -7.71
CA GLN A 95 -43.42 -32.13 -6.78
C GLN A 95 -44.41 -33.14 -7.36
#